data_AF-A0A660LHC2-F1
#
_entry.id   AF-A0A660LHC2-F1
#
_cell.length_a   1.000
_cell.length_b   1.000
_cell.length_c   1.000
_cell.angle_alpha   90.00
_cell.angle_beta   90.00
_cell.angle_gamma   90.00
#
_symmetry.space_group_name_H-M   'P 1'
#
loop_
_entity.id
_entity.type
_entity.pdbx_description
1 polymer ?
#
loop_
_entity_poly.entity_id
_entity_poly.type
_entity_poly.pdbx_seq_one_letter_code
_entity_poly.pdbx_strand_id
1 'polypeptide(L)'
;MEGSVVWRAALLQALTLGIVALALSAALDKEFFRSWGWLAGPGAWAACALITGTVLRLPLLPVLAGAALAGIPSLIGVLLDQHWLGAPLAVAIFALWCGRLAHSRRLAVV
;
A
#
# COMPACT_ATOMS: atom_id res chain seq x y z
N MET A 1 4.18 20.66 4.98
CA MET A 1 2.85 20.00 4.91
C MET A 1 2.88 18.70 4.09
N GLU A 2 3.55 18.67 2.93
CA GLU A 2 3.77 17.45 2.11
C GLU A 2 4.41 16.29 2.88
N GLY A 3 5.51 16.56 3.60
CA GLY A 3 6.20 15.56 4.42
C GLY A 3 5.31 14.95 5.51
N SER A 4 4.29 15.68 5.98
CA SER A 4 3.30 15.13 6.91
C SER A 4 2.39 14.11 6.23
N VAL A 5 2.01 14.32 4.97
CA VAL A 5 1.19 13.36 4.20
C VAL A 5 1.98 12.09 3.90
N VAL A 6 3.25 12.21 3.50
CA VAL A 6 4.11 11.04 3.24
C VAL A 6 4.20 10.16 4.49
N TRP A 7 4.55 10.72 5.64
CA TRP A 7 4.65 9.94 6.88
C TRP A 7 3.32 9.35 7.34
N ARG A 8 2.22 10.10 7.22
CA ARG A 8 0.88 9.60 7.55
C ARG A 8 0.44 8.48 6.61
N ALA A 9 0.72 8.60 5.31
CA ALA A 9 0.42 7.56 4.34
C ALA A 9 1.24 6.29 4.61
N ALA A 10 2.54 6.43 4.90
CA ALA A 10 3.40 5.31 5.25
C ALA A 10 2.89 4.59 6.51
N LEU A 11 2.60 5.34 7.58
CA LEU A 11 2.09 4.77 8.84
C LEU A 11 0.73 4.10 8.67
N LEU A 12 -0.23 4.76 8.01
CA LEU A 12 -1.56 4.20 7.77
C LEU A 12 -1.47 2.92 6.93
N GLN A 13 -0.71 2.93 5.85
CA GLN A 13 -0.56 1.77 4.98
C GLN A 13 0.13 0.61 5.71
N ALA A 14 1.23 0.88 6.43
CA ALA A 14 1.96 -0.16 7.16
C ALA A 14 1.12 -0.77 8.29
N LEU A 15 0.40 0.06 9.06
CA LEU A 15 -0.42 -0.41 10.16
C LEU A 15 -1.63 -1.21 9.66
N THR A 16 -2.37 -0.68 8.69
CA THR A 16 -3.55 -1.39 8.14
C THR A 16 -3.14 -2.70 7.48
N LEU A 17 -2.07 -2.70 6.69
CA LEU A 17 -1.56 -3.90 6.05
C LEU A 17 -1.06 -4.93 7.07
N GLY A 18 -0.34 -4.48 8.11
CA GLY A 18 0.14 -5.34 9.18
C GLY A 18 -1.00 -6.00 9.95
N ILE A 19 -2.04 -5.23 10.30
CA ILE A 19 -3.25 -5.75 10.97
C ILE A 19 -3.95 -6.77 10.08
N VAL A 20 -4.16 -6.45 8.80
CA VAL A 20 -4.82 -7.37 7.85
C VAL A 20 -3.98 -8.64 7.66
N ALA A 21 -2.67 -8.53 7.51
CA ALA A 21 -1.78 -9.68 7.37
C ALA A 21 -1.84 -10.60 8.60
N LEU A 22 -1.78 -10.03 9.82
CA LEU A 22 -1.92 -10.79 11.06
C LEU A 22 -3.29 -11.46 11.14
N ALA A 23 -4.37 -10.74 10.87
CA ALA A 23 -5.73 -11.28 10.90
C ALA A 23 -5.91 -12.44 9.91
N LEU A 24 -5.44 -12.28 8.66
CA LEU A 24 -5.50 -13.33 7.65
C LEU A 24 -4.65 -14.55 8.05
N SER A 25 -3.44 -14.33 8.58
CA SER A 25 -2.58 -15.43 9.02
C SER A 25 -3.14 -16.21 10.21
N ALA A 26 -3.95 -15.56 11.05
CA ALA A 26 -4.61 -16.20 12.18
C ALA A 26 -5.91 -16.94 11.75
N ALA A 27 -6.58 -16.45 10.72
CA ALA A 27 -7.87 -16.97 10.27
C ALA A 27 -7.77 -18.04 9.17
N LEU A 28 -6.71 -18.04 8.36
CA LEU A 28 -6.59 -18.84 7.15
C LEU A 28 -5.36 -19.74 7.20
N ASP A 29 -5.46 -20.89 6.54
CA ASP A 29 -4.39 -21.89 6.50
C ASP A 29 -3.42 -21.69 5.33
N LYS A 30 -2.32 -22.45 5.36
CA LYS A 30 -1.27 -22.37 4.33
C LYS A 30 -1.78 -22.76 2.93
N GLU A 31 -2.74 -23.68 2.84
CA GLU A 31 -3.37 -24.12 1.59
C GLU A 31 -4.13 -22.96 0.92
N PHE A 32 -4.86 -22.16 1.70
CA PHE A 32 -5.51 -20.96 1.20
C PHE A 32 -4.50 -20.00 0.56
N PHE A 33 -3.41 -19.68 1.26
CA PHE A 33 -2.39 -18.76 0.73
C PHE A 33 -1.67 -19.32 -0.50
N ARG A 34 -1.52 -20.65 -0.61
CA ARG A 34 -0.94 -21.27 -1.80
C ARG A 34 -1.85 -21.15 -3.03
N SER A 35 -3.16 -21.22 -2.82
CA SER A 35 -4.16 -21.21 -3.88
C SER A 35 -4.61 -19.79 -4.27
N TRP A 36 -4.74 -18.91 -3.26
CA TRP A 36 -5.34 -17.59 -3.38
C TRP A 36 -4.39 -16.44 -3.02
N GLY A 37 -3.17 -16.72 -2.56
CA GLY A 37 -2.21 -15.70 -2.16
C GLY A 37 -1.89 -14.68 -3.26
N TRP A 38 -1.90 -15.13 -4.52
CA TRP A 38 -1.69 -14.28 -5.70
C TRP A 38 -2.75 -13.17 -5.82
N LEU A 39 -3.97 -13.38 -5.29
CA LEU A 39 -5.05 -12.39 -5.29
C LEU A 39 -5.22 -11.74 -3.90
N ALA A 40 -5.11 -12.52 -2.83
CA ALA A 40 -5.27 -12.06 -1.47
C ALA A 40 -4.24 -10.98 -1.09
N GLY A 41 -2.98 -11.14 -1.51
CA GLY A 41 -1.92 -10.14 -1.27
C GLY A 41 -2.21 -8.80 -1.94
N PRO A 42 -2.34 -8.76 -3.29
CA PRO A 42 -2.71 -7.54 -4.01
C PRO A 42 -4.05 -6.94 -3.58
N GLY A 43 -5.03 -7.79 -3.25
CA GLY A 43 -6.34 -7.36 -2.75
C GLY A 43 -6.25 -6.69 -1.39
N ALA A 44 -5.55 -7.28 -0.43
CA ALA A 44 -5.30 -6.68 0.88
C ALA A 44 -4.52 -5.36 0.76
N TRP A 45 -3.49 -5.33 -0.09
CA TRP A 45 -2.71 -4.12 -0.38
C TRP A 45 -3.58 -3.00 -0.94
N ALA A 46 -4.40 -3.29 -1.95
CA ALA A 46 -5.31 -2.32 -2.56
C ALA A 46 -6.37 -1.82 -1.57
N ALA A 47 -6.94 -2.72 -0.76
CA ALA A 47 -7.90 -2.35 0.28
C ALA A 47 -7.27 -1.40 1.33
N CYS A 48 -6.05 -1.70 1.78
CA CYS A 48 -5.31 -0.82 2.69
C CYS A 48 -4.99 0.54 2.03
N ALA A 49 -4.63 0.53 0.73
CA ALA A 49 -4.38 1.76 -0.02
C ALA A 49 -5.64 2.63 -0.14
N LEU A 50 -6.81 2.02 -0.34
CA LEU A 50 -8.10 2.72 -0.34
C LEU A 50 -8.41 3.31 1.03
N ILE A 51 -8.17 2.58 2.12
CA ILE A 51 -8.32 3.10 3.49
C ILE A 51 -7.41 4.33 3.67
N THR A 52 -6.13 4.20 3.32
CA THR A 52 -5.16 5.31 3.40
C THR A 52 -5.61 6.52 2.59
N GLY A 53 -6.02 6.32 1.32
CA GLY A 53 -6.52 7.38 0.46
C GLY A 53 -7.77 8.06 1.02
N THR A 54 -8.69 7.28 1.58
CA THR A 54 -9.93 7.80 2.18
C THR A 54 -9.65 8.63 3.43
N VAL A 55 -8.82 8.13 4.34
CA VAL A 55 -8.42 8.83 5.58
C VAL A 55 -7.68 10.13 5.27
N LEU A 56 -6.82 10.13 4.25
CA LEU A 56 -6.09 11.32 3.80
C LEU A 56 -6.89 12.19 2.83
N ARG A 57 -8.14 11.82 2.52
CA ARG A 57 -9.04 12.51 1.58
C ARG A 57 -8.43 12.72 0.20
N LEU A 58 -7.64 11.76 -0.29
CA LEU A 58 -7.02 11.77 -1.61
C LEU A 58 -7.96 11.20 -2.68
N PRO A 59 -7.79 11.55 -3.97
CA PRO A 59 -8.56 10.94 -5.04
C PRO A 59 -8.24 9.45 -5.16
N LEU A 60 -9.26 8.58 -5.04
CA LEU A 60 -9.05 7.14 -4.87
C LEU A 60 -8.48 6.46 -6.12
N LEU A 61 -8.89 6.89 -7.32
CA LEU A 61 -8.44 6.27 -8.57
C LEU A 61 -6.91 6.48 -8.79
N PRO A 62 -6.35 7.70 -8.63
CA PRO A 62 -4.90 7.90 -8.60
C PRO A 62 -4.18 7.19 -7.44
N VAL A 63 -4.84 7.02 -6.28
CA VAL A 63 -4.26 6.26 -5.15
C VAL A 63 -4.08 4.79 -5.53
N LEU A 64 -5.10 4.16 -6.13
CA LEU A 64 -5.01 2.78 -6.62
C LEU A 64 -3.94 2.63 -7.70
N ALA A 65 -3.80 3.59 -8.61
CA ALA A 65 -2.72 3.59 -9.60
C ALA A 65 -1.34 3.64 -8.93
N GLY A 66 -1.17 4.50 -7.92
CA GLY A 66 0.06 4.55 -7.13
C GLY A 66 0.35 3.26 -6.37
N ALA A 67 -0.69 2.64 -5.80
CA ALA A 67 -0.59 1.37 -5.10
C ALA A 67 -0.17 0.24 -6.04
N ALA A 68 -0.73 0.18 -7.26
CA ALA A 68 -0.36 -0.78 -8.28
C ALA A 68 1.10 -0.59 -8.71
N LEU A 69 1.51 0.64 -9.01
CA LEU A 69 2.89 0.97 -9.39
C LEU A 69 3.89 0.65 -8.27
N ALA A 70 3.56 0.94 -7.01
CA ALA A 70 4.39 0.62 -5.86
C ALA A 70 4.51 -0.90 -5.60
N GLY A 71 3.51 -1.67 -6.01
CA GLY A 71 3.52 -3.13 -5.92
C GLY A 71 4.48 -3.81 -6.91
N ILE A 72 4.75 -3.20 -8.07
CA ILE A 72 5.61 -3.81 -9.11
C ILE A 72 7.05 -4.03 -8.62
N PRO A 73 7.75 -3.04 -8.04
CA PRO A 73 9.07 -3.28 -7.45
C PRO A 73 9.06 -4.30 -6.31
N SER A 74 7.96 -4.37 -5.55
CA SER A 74 7.79 -5.33 -4.46
C SER A 74 7.77 -6.78 -4.96
N LEU A 75 7.15 -7.03 -6.12
CA LEU A 75 7.14 -8.33 -6.77
C LEU A 75 8.56 -8.79 -7.13
N ILE A 76 9.45 -7.87 -7.52
CA ILE A 76 10.86 -8.19 -7.77
C ILE A 76 11.53 -8.66 -6.47
N GLY A 77 11.25 -8.01 -5.34
CA GLY A 77 11.75 -8.45 -4.03
C GLY A 77 11.30 -9.85 -3.63
N VAL A 78 10.07 -10.24 -4.01
CA VAL A 78 9.56 -11.62 -3.83
C VAL A 78 10.31 -12.60 -4.74
N LEU A 79 10.58 -12.23 -6.00
CA LEU A 79 11.32 -13.08 -6.95
C LEU A 79 12.78 -13.30 -6.55
N LEU A 80 13.37 -12.39 -5.77
CA LEU A 80 14.75 -12.45 -5.29
C LEU A 80 14.89 -13.11 -3.91
N ASP A 81 13.86 -13.80 -3.41
CA ASP A 81 13.80 -14.42 -2.07
C ASP A 81 13.97 -13.41 -0.91
N GLN A 82 13.84 -12.12 -1.23
CA GLN A 82 14.06 -10.98 -0.35
C GLN A 82 12.72 -10.39 0.11
N HIS A 83 11.77 -11.27 0.44
CA HIS A 83 10.36 -10.98 0.75
C HIS A 83 10.19 -9.89 1.81
N TRP A 84 11.13 -9.83 2.75
CA TRP A 84 11.15 -8.89 3.88
C TRP A 84 11.37 -7.43 3.45
N LEU A 85 12.08 -7.19 2.34
CA LEU A 85 12.39 -5.84 1.84
C LEU A 85 11.32 -5.31 0.88
N GLY A 86 10.55 -6.19 0.25
CA GLY A 86 9.53 -5.81 -0.73
C GLY A 86 8.44 -4.94 -0.12
N ALA A 87 7.93 -5.28 1.06
CA ALA A 87 6.81 -4.55 1.68
C ALA A 87 7.21 -3.14 2.18
N PRO A 88 8.32 -2.94 2.92
CA PRO A 88 8.76 -1.61 3.33
C PRO A 88 9.04 -0.69 2.12
N LEU A 89 9.65 -1.23 1.07
CA LEU A 89 9.93 -0.48 -0.16
C LEU A 89 8.64 -0.04 -0.86
N ALA A 90 7.68 -0.96 -1.00
CA ALA A 90 6.37 -0.65 -1.59
C ALA A 90 5.65 0.44 -0.79
N VAL A 91 5.68 0.36 0.55
CA VAL A 91 5.10 1.38 1.44
C VAL A 91 5.77 2.74 1.23
N ALA A 92 7.10 2.79 1.13
CA ALA A 92 7.82 4.02 0.89
C ALA A 92 7.44 4.66 -0.46
N ILE A 93 7.42 3.88 -1.54
CA ILE A 93 7.05 4.35 -2.88
C ILE A 93 5.59 4.85 -2.90
N PHE A 94 4.68 4.09 -2.30
CA PHE A 94 3.27 4.45 -2.18
C PHE A 94 3.06 5.73 -1.36
N ALA A 95 3.79 5.89 -0.26
CA ALA A 95 3.73 7.08 0.59
C ALA A 95 4.21 8.34 -0.16
N LEU A 96 5.31 8.23 -0.93
CA LEU A 96 5.80 9.31 -1.78
C LEU A 96 4.78 9.68 -2.86
N TRP A 97 4.12 8.69 -3.46
CA TRP A 97 3.04 8.92 -4.42
C TRP A 97 1.86 9.67 -3.78
N CYS A 98 1.43 9.27 -2.59
CA CYS A 98 0.37 9.96 -1.84
C CYS A 98 0.74 11.41 -1.51
N GLY A 99 2.00 11.66 -1.14
CA GLY A 99 2.54 13.01 -0.98
C GLY A 99 2.39 13.83 -2.25
N ARG A 100 2.88 13.30 -3.39
CA ARG A 100 2.75 13.96 -4.70
C ARG A 100 1.30 14.30 -5.07
N LEU A 101 0.36 13.38 -4.82
CA LEU A 101 -1.07 13.63 -5.06
C LEU A 101 -1.62 14.77 -4.19
N ALA A 102 -1.23 14.83 -2.92
CA ALA A 102 -1.61 15.93 -2.04
C ALA A 102 -1.05 17.27 -2.54
N HIS A 103 0.18 17.27 -3.05
CA HIS A 103 0.79 18.45 -3.67
C HIS A 103 0.01 18.93 -4.87
N SER A 104 -0.24 18.06 -5.85
CA SER A 104 -0.94 18.41 -7.08
C SER A 104 -2.37 18.91 -6.82
N ARG A 105 -3.07 18.31 -5.84
CA ARG A 105 -4.41 18.78 -5.46
C ARG A 105 -4.40 20.18 -4.86
N ARG A 106 -3.37 20.54 -4.09
CA ARG A 106 -3.25 21.92 -3.55
C ARG A 106 -3.06 22.93 -4.66
N LEU A 107 -2.19 22.63 -5.63
CA LEU A 107 -1.93 23.53 -6.76
C LEU A 107 -3.16 23.74 -7.66
N ALA A 108 -4.09 22.78 -7.70
CA ALA A 108 -5.32 22.89 -8.48
C ALA A 108 -6.43 23.73 -7.81
N VAL A 109 -6.26 24.11 -6.53
CA VAL A 109 -7.27 24.83 -5.73
C VAL A 109 -6.87 26.29 -5.47
N VAL A 110 -5.61 26.66 -5.75
CA VAL A 110 -5.07 28.03 -5.68
C VAL A 110 -5.20 28.68 -7.04
#